data_AF-A0A7Y8KYB3-F1
#
_entry.id   AF-A0A7Y8KYB3-F1
#
_cell.length_a   1.000
_cell.length_b   1.000
_cell.length_c   1.000
_cell.angle_alpha   90.00
_cell.angle_beta   90.00
_cell.angle_gamma   90.00
#
_symmetry.space_group_name_H-M   'P 1'
#
loop_
_entity.id
_entity.type
_entity.pdbx_description
1 polymer ?
#
loop_
_entity_poly.entity_id
_entity_poly.type
_entity_poly.pdbx_seq_one_letter_code
_entity_poly.pdbx_strand_id
1 'polypeptide(L)'
;MNRNHVSAIAAALIALSATQVFAADGPKTRDQVRAELAEAIRTGNMPANGESGVLLNQVNPGRYAPQNMEAGKTRAEVKAELMEALRTGDVLANNETGEKLKDLYPGLYPTSHTVSAQAASQLNATR
;
A
#
# COMPACT_ATOMS: atom_id res chain seq x y z
N MET A 1 24.76 -11.70 68.05
CA MET A 1 25.42 -11.53 66.74
C MET A 1 25.35 -12.90 66.08
N ASN A 2 24.59 -13.13 65.01
CA ASN A 2 24.89 -12.73 63.63
C ASN A 2 23.59 -12.65 62.81
N ARG A 3 23.46 -11.60 61.99
CA ARG A 3 22.30 -11.24 61.16
C ARG A 3 22.46 -11.88 59.78
N ASN A 4 21.51 -12.71 59.36
CA ASN A 4 21.52 -13.28 58.01
C ASN A 4 20.31 -12.77 57.24
N HIS A 5 20.61 -11.95 56.24
CA HIS A 5 19.71 -11.26 55.34
C HIS A 5 18.97 -12.29 54.44
N VAL A 6 17.72 -12.63 54.78
CA VAL A 6 16.85 -13.48 53.93
C VAL A 6 15.81 -12.64 53.15
N SER A 7 15.90 -11.30 53.21
CA SER A 7 15.01 -10.40 52.47
C SER A 7 15.73 -9.77 51.28
N ALA A 8 16.19 -10.59 50.34
CA ALA A 8 16.76 -10.12 49.07
C ALA A 8 16.48 -11.07 47.88
N ILE A 9 15.48 -11.97 48.03
CA ILE A 9 14.92 -12.78 46.93
C ILE A 9 13.42 -12.47 46.81
N ALA A 10 13.06 -11.19 46.94
CA ALA A 10 12.00 -10.61 46.11
C ALA A 10 12.61 -10.18 44.77
N ALA A 11 13.58 -10.95 44.27
CA ALA A 11 14.14 -10.83 42.95
C ALA A 11 13.03 -11.21 41.98
N ALA A 12 12.37 -10.21 41.42
CA ALA A 12 12.23 -10.06 39.98
C ALA A 12 11.84 -11.33 39.19
N LEU A 13 10.95 -12.16 39.71
CA LEU A 13 10.16 -13.08 38.89
C LEU A 13 8.98 -12.27 38.35
N ILE A 14 9.33 -11.34 37.46
CA ILE A 14 8.53 -11.04 36.28
C ILE A 14 8.48 -12.36 35.51
N ALA A 15 7.68 -13.30 36.00
CA ALA A 15 7.29 -14.46 35.25
C ALA A 15 6.40 -13.90 34.15
N LEU A 16 7.09 -13.61 33.05
CA LEU A 16 6.65 -13.61 31.67
C LEU A 16 5.48 -14.59 31.47
N SER A 17 4.29 -14.24 31.95
CA SER A 17 3.06 -14.82 31.48
C SER A 17 2.91 -14.27 30.08
N ALA A 18 3.47 -15.05 29.16
CA ALA A 18 3.49 -14.86 27.74
C ALA A 18 2.42 -13.86 27.29
N THR A 19 2.86 -12.77 26.66
CA THR A 19 2.04 -12.07 25.69
C THR A 19 1.73 -13.08 24.58
N GLN A 20 0.77 -13.96 24.85
CA GLN A 20 0.14 -14.78 23.84
C GLN A 20 -0.69 -13.79 23.05
N VAL A 21 -0.11 -13.24 21.97
CA VAL A 21 -0.92 -12.71 20.87
C VAL A 21 -1.53 -13.94 20.22
N PHE A 22 -2.56 -14.50 20.85
CA PHE A 22 -3.51 -15.31 20.10
C PHE A 22 -4.21 -14.34 19.14
N ALA A 23 -4.34 -14.73 17.88
CA ALA A 23 -5.32 -14.12 17.01
C ALA A 23 -6.64 -14.04 17.80
N ALA A 24 -7.22 -12.85 17.90
CA ALA A 24 -8.38 -12.58 18.75
C ALA A 24 -9.60 -13.49 18.42
N ASP A 25 -9.56 -14.14 17.26
CA ASP A 25 -10.54 -15.12 16.84
C ASP A 25 -10.06 -16.53 17.20
N GLY A 26 -10.78 -17.17 18.13
CA GLY A 26 -10.66 -18.61 18.37
C GLY A 26 -10.97 -19.44 17.12
N PRO A 27 -10.93 -20.78 17.20
CA PRO A 27 -11.20 -21.64 16.04
C PRO A 27 -12.58 -21.34 15.45
N LYS A 28 -12.63 -21.00 14.16
CA LYS A 28 -13.88 -20.66 13.47
C LYS A 28 -14.86 -21.83 13.50
N THR A 29 -16.12 -21.53 13.77
CA THR A 29 -17.21 -22.50 13.66
C THR A 29 -17.49 -22.83 12.19
N ARG A 30 -18.07 -23.99 11.93
CA ARG A 30 -18.47 -24.36 10.55
C ARG A 30 -19.44 -23.36 9.94
N ASP A 31 -20.31 -22.77 10.76
CA ASP A 31 -21.27 -21.75 10.31
C ASP A 31 -20.58 -20.44 9.93
N GLN A 32 -19.58 -20.01 10.71
CA GLN A 32 -18.73 -18.87 10.36
C GLN A 32 -17.99 -19.11 9.04
N VAL A 33 -17.40 -20.29 8.85
CA VAL A 33 -16.72 -20.65 7.59
C VAL A 33 -17.70 -20.64 6.40
N ARG A 34 -18.95 -21.11 6.58
CA ARG A 34 -19.98 -21.06 5.54
C ARG A 34 -20.39 -19.63 5.19
N ALA A 35 -20.54 -18.78 6.20
CA ALA A 35 -20.88 -17.38 6.00
C ALA A 35 -19.77 -16.65 5.23
N GLU A 36 -18.51 -16.85 5.61
CA GLU A 36 -17.35 -16.27 4.91
C GLU A 36 -17.23 -16.77 3.47
N LEU A 37 -17.46 -18.07 3.23
CA LEU A 37 -17.44 -18.62 1.88
C LEU A 37 -18.56 -18.02 1.01
N ALA A 38 -19.77 -17.88 1.55
CA ALA A 38 -20.88 -17.24 0.83
C ALA A 38 -20.56 -15.78 0.50
N GLU A 39 -19.91 -15.05 1.41
CA GLU A 39 -19.45 -13.69 1.17
C GLU A 39 -18.37 -13.62 0.09
N ALA A 40 -17.37 -14.50 0.15
CA ALA A 40 -16.30 -14.58 -0.85
C ALA A 40 -16.86 -14.85 -2.25
N ILE A 41 -17.84 -15.76 -2.37
CA ILE A 41 -18.55 -16.03 -3.63
C ILE A 41 -19.32 -14.80 -4.11
N ARG A 42 -20.10 -14.17 -3.23
CA ARG A 42 -20.92 -12.98 -3.54
C ARG A 42 -20.06 -11.81 -4.02
N THR A 43 -18.88 -11.63 -3.43
CA THR A 43 -17.97 -10.51 -3.72
C THR A 43 -16.96 -10.81 -4.82
N GLY A 44 -16.86 -12.07 -5.25
CA GLY A 44 -15.85 -12.50 -6.22
C GLY A 44 -14.44 -12.55 -5.64
N ASN A 45 -14.30 -12.54 -4.31
CA ASN A 45 -13.05 -12.81 -3.58
C ASN A 45 -12.69 -14.30 -3.60
N MET A 46 -12.84 -14.92 -4.78
CA MET A 46 -12.50 -16.30 -5.06
C MET A 46 -11.34 -16.31 -6.04
N PRO A 47 -10.38 -17.24 -5.90
CA PRO A 47 -9.30 -17.37 -6.87
C PRO A 47 -9.88 -17.65 -8.26
N ALA A 48 -9.41 -16.88 -9.23
CA ALA A 48 -9.65 -17.13 -10.64
C ALA A 48 -8.85 -18.36 -11.10
N ASN A 49 -9.28 -18.96 -12.21
CA ASN A 49 -8.58 -20.11 -12.77
C ASN A 49 -7.15 -19.73 -13.19
N GLY A 50 -6.15 -20.51 -12.76
CA GLY A 50 -4.74 -20.30 -13.06
C GLY A 50 -3.85 -20.14 -11.82
N GLU A 51 -2.55 -19.98 -12.03
CA GLU A 51 -1.53 -19.89 -10.96
C GLU A 51 -1.18 -18.46 -10.55
N SER A 52 -1.86 -17.46 -11.12
CA SER A 52 -1.53 -16.04 -10.96
C SER A 52 -2.00 -15.41 -9.64
N GLY A 53 -2.81 -16.13 -8.85
CA GLY A 53 -3.39 -15.61 -7.60
C GLY A 53 -4.42 -14.48 -7.80
N VAL A 54 -4.86 -14.25 -9.04
CA VAL A 54 -5.86 -13.23 -9.38
C VAL A 54 -7.23 -13.66 -8.88
N LEU A 55 -8.08 -12.72 -8.46
CA LEU A 55 -9.44 -12.99 -7.99
C LEU A 55 -10.47 -12.82 -9.11
N LEU A 56 -11.61 -13.51 -9.01
CA LEU A 56 -12.68 -13.43 -10.02
C LEU A 56 -13.23 -12.00 -10.20
N ASN A 57 -13.30 -11.21 -9.13
CA ASN A 57 -13.71 -9.80 -9.20
C ASN A 57 -12.71 -8.89 -9.95
N GLN A 58 -11.44 -9.29 -10.04
CA GLN A 58 -10.43 -8.56 -10.82
C GLN A 58 -10.51 -8.93 -12.30
N VAL A 59 -10.79 -10.20 -12.61
CA VAL A 59 -10.93 -10.68 -13.99
C VAL A 59 -12.22 -10.15 -14.63
N ASN A 60 -13.33 -10.17 -13.88
CA ASN A 60 -14.63 -9.73 -14.39
C ASN A 60 -15.36 -8.86 -13.36
N PRO A 61 -14.92 -7.61 -13.14
CA PRO A 61 -15.50 -6.72 -12.14
C PRO A 61 -17.00 -6.44 -12.39
N GLY A 62 -17.45 -6.48 -13.66
CA GLY A 62 -18.86 -6.25 -14.00
C GLY A 62 -19.83 -7.34 -13.53
N ARG A 63 -19.34 -8.47 -13.03
CA ARG A 63 -20.15 -9.57 -12.48
C ARG A 63 -20.36 -9.46 -10.96
N TYR A 64 -19.63 -8.59 -10.28
CA TYR A 64 -19.63 -8.47 -8.84
C TYR A 64 -19.98 -7.05 -8.41
N ALA A 65 -20.61 -6.92 -7.24
CA ALA A 65 -20.87 -5.60 -6.69
C ALA A 65 -19.53 -4.89 -6.43
N PRO A 66 -19.38 -3.60 -6.80
CA PRO A 66 -18.18 -2.86 -6.48
C PRO A 66 -17.98 -2.88 -4.97
N GLN A 67 -16.88 -3.48 -4.52
CA GLN A 67 -16.47 -3.35 -3.14
C GLN A 67 -16.16 -1.88 -2.89
N ASN A 68 -16.39 -1.44 -1.65
CA ASN A 68 -16.06 -0.09 -1.19
C ASN A 68 -14.52 0.02 -1.12
N MET A 69 -13.88 0.01 -2.28
CA MET A 69 -12.50 0.42 -2.44
C MET A 69 -12.50 1.91 -2.10
N GLU A 70 -11.58 2.35 -1.24
CA GLU A 70 -11.33 3.78 -1.07
C GLU A 70 -11.28 4.42 -2.46
N ALA A 71 -11.96 5.55 -2.63
CA ALA A 71 -12.13 6.18 -3.93
C ALA A 71 -10.76 6.44 -4.56
N GLY A 72 -10.32 5.51 -5.41
CA GLY A 72 -9.10 5.65 -6.18
C GLY A 72 -9.29 6.72 -7.25
N LYS A 73 -8.19 7.08 -7.90
CA LYS A 73 -8.24 8.01 -9.03
C LYS A 73 -9.25 7.51 -10.06
N THR A 74 -10.13 8.40 -10.48
CA THR A 74 -11.06 8.14 -11.57
C THR A 74 -10.28 7.83 -12.84
N ARG A 75 -10.91 7.11 -13.76
CA ARG A 75 -10.30 6.83 -15.07
C ARG A 75 -9.91 8.09 -15.84
N ALA A 76 -10.64 9.19 -15.62
CA ALA A 76 -10.33 10.49 -16.22
C ALA A 76 -9.03 11.07 -15.64
N GLU A 77 -8.86 11.03 -14.31
CA GLU A 77 -7.64 11.50 -13.64
C GLU A 77 -6.43 10.65 -14.04
N VAL A 78 -6.56 9.32 -14.07
CA VAL A 78 -5.46 8.44 -14.52
C VAL A 78 -5.04 8.75 -15.96
N LYS A 79 -6.00 9.03 -16.85
CA LYS A 79 -5.70 9.44 -18.23
C LYS A 79 -5.02 10.81 -18.27
N ALA A 80 -5.46 11.76 -17.47
CA ALA A 80 -4.84 13.08 -17.38
C ALA A 80 -3.37 12.98 -16.93
N GLU A 81 -3.10 12.18 -15.89
CA GLU A 81 -1.74 11.93 -15.40
C GLU A 81 -0.86 11.23 -16.43
N LEU A 82 -1.40 10.24 -17.14
CA LEU A 82 -0.66 9.56 -18.20
C LEU A 82 -0.30 10.51 -19.34
N MET A 83 -1.24 11.37 -19.77
CA MET A 83 -0.94 12.38 -20.79
C MET A 83 0.13 13.37 -20.32
N GLU A 84 0.08 13.78 -19.06
CA GLU A 84 1.08 14.68 -18.48
C GLU A 84 2.47 14.03 -18.39
N ALA A 85 2.53 12.75 -17.98
CA ALA A 85 3.78 11.99 -17.96
C ALA A 85 4.37 11.87 -19.38
N LEU A 86 3.53 11.58 -20.38
CA LEU A 86 3.96 11.54 -21.78
C LEU A 86 4.44 12.91 -22.28
N ARG A 87 3.72 13.99 -21.94
CA ARG A 87 4.08 15.36 -22.34
C ARG A 87 5.42 15.80 -21.75
N THR A 88 5.68 15.45 -20.50
CA THR A 88 6.90 15.84 -19.77
C THR A 88 8.04 14.83 -19.91
N GLY A 89 7.82 13.73 -20.63
CA GLY A 89 8.76 12.62 -20.76
C GLY A 89 9.05 11.91 -19.44
N ASP A 90 8.16 12.00 -18.45
CA ASP A 90 8.25 11.32 -17.15
C ASP A 90 7.84 9.84 -17.24
N VAL A 91 8.32 9.17 -18.27
CA VAL A 91 8.03 7.78 -18.59
C VAL A 91 9.35 7.03 -18.65
N LEU A 92 9.40 5.84 -18.06
CA LEU A 92 10.58 4.98 -18.11
C LEU A 92 10.91 4.61 -19.56
N ALA A 93 12.17 4.81 -19.94
CA ALA A 93 12.67 4.50 -21.28
C ALA A 93 12.91 3.00 -21.46
N ASN A 94 13.29 2.31 -20.38
CA ASN A 94 13.50 0.86 -20.34
C ASN A 94 13.28 0.32 -18.91
N ASN A 95 13.38 -0.99 -18.74
CA ASN A 95 13.22 -1.71 -17.47
C ASN A 95 14.55 -2.02 -16.75
N GLU A 96 15.70 -1.59 -17.28
CA GLU A 96 17.02 -2.00 -16.81
C GLU A 96 17.75 -0.87 -16.07
N THR A 97 17.72 0.35 -16.62
CA THR A 97 18.47 1.50 -16.12
C THR A 97 17.61 2.43 -15.27
N GLY A 98 16.28 2.35 -15.42
CA GLY A 98 15.34 3.26 -14.75
C GLY A 98 15.37 4.70 -15.28
N GLU A 99 16.07 4.94 -16.41
CA GLU A 99 16.15 6.25 -17.05
C GLU A 99 14.79 6.66 -17.62
N LYS A 100 14.49 7.97 -17.60
CA LYS A 100 13.25 8.50 -18.17
C LYS A 100 13.48 9.00 -19.60
N LEU A 101 12.42 9.02 -20.40
CA LEU A 101 12.48 9.50 -21.79
C LEU A 101 13.00 10.94 -21.90
N LYS A 102 12.69 11.79 -20.91
CA LYS A 102 13.22 13.16 -20.85
C LYS A 102 14.74 13.22 -20.66
N ASP A 103 15.33 12.24 -20.00
CA ASP A 103 16.76 12.19 -19.71
C ASP A 103 17.52 11.69 -20.94
N LEU A 104 16.95 10.71 -21.65
CA LEU A 104 17.54 10.13 -22.86
C LEU A 104 17.36 11.02 -24.10
N TYR A 105 16.23 11.72 -24.20
CA TYR A 105 15.88 12.57 -25.34
C TYR A 105 15.43 13.98 -24.91
N PRO A 106 16.31 14.76 -24.27
CA PRO A 106 15.94 16.07 -23.70
C PRO A 106 15.42 17.07 -24.75
N GLY A 107 15.79 16.92 -26.03
CA GLY A 107 15.30 17.77 -27.11
C GLY A 107 13.84 17.50 -27.54
N LEU A 108 13.24 16.38 -27.11
CA LEU A 108 11.86 16.01 -27.46
C LEU A 108 10.84 16.41 -26.39
N TYR A 109 11.31 16.84 -25.22
CA TYR A 109 10.47 17.14 -24.07
C TYR A 109 10.74 18.56 -23.57
N PRO A 110 9.72 19.24 -23.03
CA PRO A 110 9.92 20.54 -22.43
C PRO A 110 10.88 20.40 -21.24
N THR A 111 11.96 21.19 -21.25
CA THR A 111 12.85 21.32 -20.10
C THR A 111 12.04 21.93 -18.96
N SER A 112 11.78 21.17 -17.90
CA SER A 112 11.20 21.67 -16.65
C SER A 112 12.20 22.56 -15.91
N HIS A 113 12.58 23.69 -16.49
CA HIS A 113 12.93 24.87 -15.73
C HIS A 113 11.61 25.60 -15.44
N THR A 114 11.44 26.19 -14.26
CA THR A 114 10.30 27.05 -13.87
C THR A 114 9.10 26.41 -13.15
N VAL A 115 9.33 25.60 -12.11
CA VAL A 115 8.43 25.64 -10.93
C VAL A 115 9.21 25.97 -9.65
N SER A 116 10.47 25.53 -9.53
CA SER A 116 11.33 25.86 -8.38
C SER A 116 11.90 27.29 -8.39
N ALA A 117 11.98 27.95 -9.55
CA ALA A 117 12.54 29.30 -9.65
C ALA A 117 11.56 30.42 -9.22
N GLN A 118 10.25 30.25 -9.45
CA GLN A 118 9.24 31.24 -9.06
C GLN A 118 8.86 31.18 -7.56
N ALA A 119 9.15 30.07 -6.88
CA ALA A 119 9.03 29.97 -5.43
C ALA A 119 10.20 30.67 -4.70
N ALA A 120 11.41 30.64 -5.28
CA ALA A 120 12.59 31.29 -4.71
C ALA A 120 12.62 32.82 -4.93
N SER A 121 12.01 33.33 -6.01
CA SER A 121 11.95 34.77 -6.28
C SER A 121 10.95 35.54 -5.42
N GLN A 122 9.94 34.86 -4.86
CA GLN A 122 8.93 35.50 -3.99
C GLN A 122 9.42 35.70 -2.53
N LEU A 123 10.44 34.96 -2.10
CA LEU A 123 11.01 35.09 -0.74
C LEU A 123 12.03 36.23 -0.60
N ASN A 124 12.56 36.74 -1.71
CA ASN A 124 13.57 37.81 -1.71
C ASN A 124 12.99 39.22 -1.96
N ALA A 125 11.67 39.35 -2.14
CA ALA A 125 11.01 40.64 -2.37
C ALA A 125 10.42 41.28 -1.10
N THR A 126 10.67 40.72 0.09
CA THR A 126 10.14 41.21 1.37
C THR A 126 11.24 41.43 2.41
N ARG A 127 12.44 41.87 1.99
CA ARG A 127 13.51 42.26 2.91
C ARG A 127 14.12 43.60 2.54
#